data_AF-A0A9D1ZPR2-F1
#
_entry.id   AF-A0A9D1ZPR2-F1
#
_cell.length_a   1.000
_cell.length_b   1.000
_cell.length_c   1.000
_cell.angle_alpha   90.00
_cell.angle_beta   90.00
_cell.angle_gamma   90.00
#
_symmetry.space_group_name_H-M   'P 1'
#
loop_
_entity.id
_entity.type
_entity.pdbx_description
1 polymer ?
#
loop_
_entity_poly.entity_id
_entity_poly.type
_entity_poly.pdbx_seq_one_letter_code
_entity_poly.pdbx_strand_id
1 'polypeptide(L)'
;KDQVLQATKVVDDLGIPVMAFGLKNDFRNELFEGTKYLLLYADKLEEMKTICWFCTKKATMNMRMSNGKPVFEGEQVSIGGNEMYYPVCRRHYNHPPMLDNK
;
A
#
# COMPACT_ATOMS: atom_id res chain seq x y z
N LYS A 1 -13.77 6.14 7.41
CA LYS A 1 -14.68 6.96 6.56
C LYS A 1 -14.80 8.40 7.04
N ASP A 2 -15.23 8.62 8.28
CA ASP A 2 -15.67 9.94 8.76
C ASP A 2 -14.59 11.02 8.70
N GLN A 3 -13.36 10.68 9.06
CA GLN A 3 -12.21 11.59 8.95
C GLN A 3 -11.98 12.09 7.52
N VAL A 4 -12.24 11.25 6.50
CA VAL A 4 -12.09 11.66 5.10
C VAL A 4 -13.17 12.68 4.72
N LEU A 5 -14.42 12.46 5.15
CA LEU A 5 -15.51 13.42 4.92
C LEU A 5 -15.32 14.72 5.71
N GLN A 6 -14.67 14.68 6.87
CA GLN A 6 -14.29 15.90 7.59
C GLN A 6 -13.22 16.67 6.81
N ALA A 7 -12.25 15.98 6.22
CA ALA A 7 -11.24 16.61 5.37
C ALA A 7 -11.84 17.26 4.12
N THR A 8 -12.84 16.64 3.46
CA THR A 8 -13.50 17.27 2.30
C THR A 8 -14.22 18.55 2.71
N LYS A 9 -14.91 18.57 3.85
CA LYS A 9 -15.56 19.79 4.36
C LYS A 9 -14.57 20.93 4.62
N VAL A 10 -13.36 20.62 5.09
CA VAL A 10 -12.31 21.65 5.26
C VAL A 10 -11.94 22.27 3.92
N VAL A 11 -11.86 21.47 2.86
CA VAL A 11 -11.58 21.98 1.50
C VAL A 11 -12.77 22.79 0.99
N ASP A 12 -13.98 22.24 1.06
CA ASP A 12 -15.20 22.82 0.47
C ASP A 12 -15.67 24.09 1.20
N ASP A 13 -15.74 24.05 2.53
CA ASP A 13 -16.36 25.11 3.33
C ASP A 13 -15.35 26.19 3.73
N LEU A 14 -14.07 25.83 3.89
CA LEU A 14 -13.03 26.76 4.36
C LEU A 14 -12.04 27.16 3.27
N GLY A 15 -12.05 26.49 2.11
CA GLY A 15 -11.11 26.76 1.02
C GLY A 15 -9.65 26.41 1.37
N ILE A 16 -9.42 25.56 2.38
CA ILE A 16 -8.08 25.19 2.86
C ILE A 16 -7.69 23.84 2.25
N PRO A 17 -6.58 23.74 1.48
CA PRO A 17 -6.12 22.47 0.94
C PRO A 17 -5.74 21.46 2.03
N VAL A 18 -6.20 20.21 1.88
CA VAL A 18 -5.82 19.10 2.76
C VAL A 18 -5.00 18.07 1.97
N MET A 19 -3.85 17.69 2.52
CA MET A 19 -2.96 16.68 1.95
C MET A 19 -2.93 15.44 2.83
N ALA A 20 -3.13 14.27 2.25
CA ALA A 20 -3.06 12.98 2.93
C ALA A 20 -2.03 12.07 2.24
N PHE A 21 -1.25 11.34 3.05
CA PHE A 21 -0.24 10.39 2.59
C PHE A 21 -0.45 9.05 3.27
N GLY A 22 -0.30 7.96 2.52
CA GLY A 22 -0.46 6.63 3.09
C GLY A 22 -0.28 5.51 2.07
N LEU A 23 -0.27 4.28 2.58
CA LEU A 23 -0.25 3.08 1.75
C LEU A 23 -1.61 2.86 1.09
N LYS A 24 -1.58 2.52 -0.20
CA LYS A 24 -2.80 2.27 -0.96
C LYS A 24 -3.47 0.95 -0.53
N ASN A 25 -2.68 -0.11 -0.52
CA ASN A 25 -3.13 -1.47 -0.26
C ASN A 25 -2.13 -2.18 0.67
N ASP A 26 -2.66 -3.15 1.41
CA ASP A 26 -1.88 -3.99 2.30
C ASP A 26 -1.13 -5.10 1.53
N PHE A 27 -0.48 -5.99 2.29
CA PHE A 27 0.27 -7.12 1.75
C PHE A 27 -0.61 -8.22 1.14
N ARG A 28 -1.91 -8.20 1.41
CA ARG A 28 -2.92 -9.10 0.83
C ARG A 28 -3.51 -8.48 -0.44
N ASN A 29 -3.03 -7.30 -0.83
CA ASN A 29 -3.49 -6.51 -1.94
C ASN A 29 -4.95 -6.02 -1.76
N GLU A 30 -5.36 -5.80 -0.51
CA GLU A 30 -6.64 -5.17 -0.17
C GLU A 30 -6.43 -3.68 0.13
N LEU A 31 -7.36 -2.83 -0.27
CA LEU A 31 -7.31 -1.41 0.08
C LEU A 31 -7.49 -1.22 1.58
N PHE A 32 -6.65 -0.38 2.19
CA PHE A 32 -6.88 0.08 3.56
C PHE A 32 -8.22 0.82 3.64
N GLU A 33 -8.92 0.69 4.77
CA GLU A 33 -10.27 1.23 4.94
C GLU A 33 -10.31 2.74 4.66
N GLY A 34 -9.39 3.51 5.24
CA GLY A 34 -9.26 4.95 4.98
C GLY A 34 -8.97 5.27 3.51
N THR A 35 -8.06 4.51 2.90
CA THR A 35 -7.68 4.68 1.49
C THR A 35 -8.87 4.51 0.55
N LYS A 36 -9.78 3.56 0.81
CA LYS A 36 -10.99 3.38 -0.02
C LYS A 36 -11.76 4.69 -0.20
N TYR A 37 -11.91 5.45 0.88
CA TYR A 37 -12.60 6.74 0.84
C TYR A 37 -11.72 7.86 0.29
N LEU A 38 -10.42 7.88 0.61
CA LEU A 38 -9.50 8.86 0.02
C LEU A 38 -9.47 8.76 -1.52
N LEU A 39 -9.48 7.56 -2.09
CA LEU A 39 -9.51 7.35 -3.53
C LEU A 39 -10.83 7.81 -4.19
N LEU A 40 -11.94 7.81 -3.46
CA LEU A 40 -13.24 8.23 -3.97
C LEU A 40 -13.42 9.74 -3.95
N TYR A 41 -12.88 10.41 -2.92
CA TYR A 41 -13.16 11.82 -2.65
C TYR A 41 -12.00 12.77 -2.92
N ALA A 42 -10.77 12.29 -3.13
CA ALA A 42 -9.65 13.19 -3.40
C ALA A 42 -9.75 13.84 -4.78
N ASP A 43 -9.63 15.17 -4.82
CA ASP A 43 -9.58 15.93 -6.09
C ASP A 43 -8.34 15.59 -6.92
N LYS A 44 -7.23 15.25 -6.25
CA LYS A 44 -5.96 14.88 -6.88
C LYS A 44 -5.36 13.66 -6.21
N LEU A 45 -4.93 12.70 -7.03
CA LEU A 45 -4.23 11.51 -6.60
C LEU A 45 -2.86 11.44 -7.25
N GLU A 46 -1.81 11.42 -6.42
CA GLU A 46 -0.44 11.19 -6.88
C GLU A 46 0.08 9.88 -6.31
N GLU A 47 0.38 8.94 -7.20
CA GLU A 47 0.99 7.66 -6.82
C GLU A 47 2.51 7.78 -6.84
N MET A 48 3.13 7.61 -5.66
CA MET A 48 4.57 7.50 -5.53
C MET A 48 5.08 6.26 -6.28
N LYS A 49 5.91 6.49 -7.30
CA LYS A 49 6.47 5.41 -8.11
C LYS A 49 7.69 4.83 -7.41
N THR A 50 7.71 3.52 -7.28
CA THR A 50 8.90 2.76 -6.90
C THR A 50 9.13 1.63 -7.89
N ILE A 51 10.33 1.05 -7.88
CA ILE A 51 10.73 -0.03 -8.78
C ILE A 51 10.51 -1.36 -8.06
N CYS A 52 10.01 -2.35 -8.79
CA CYS A 52 9.85 -3.69 -8.27
C CYS A 52 11.20 -4.25 -7.80
N TRP A 53 11.23 -4.84 -6.62
CA TRP A 53 12.46 -5.42 -6.07
C TRP A 53 13.12 -6.46 -6.99
N PHE A 54 12.31 -7.20 -7.76
CA PHE A 54 12.77 -8.30 -8.61
C PHE A 54 12.84 -7.96 -10.12
N CYS A 55 12.46 -6.74 -10.55
CA CYS A 55 12.61 -6.31 -11.95
C CYS A 55 12.51 -4.79 -12.12
N THR A 56 12.79 -4.30 -13.31
CA THR A 56 12.76 -2.86 -13.64
C THR A 56 11.35 -2.26 -13.82
N LYS A 57 10.28 -3.03 -13.59
CA LYS A 57 8.90 -2.54 -13.74
C LYS A 57 8.45 -1.76 -12.50
N LYS A 58 7.48 -0.85 -12.69
CA LYS A 58 6.81 -0.14 -11.60
C LYS A 58 6.24 -1.14 -10.58
N ALA A 59 6.56 -0.93 -9.30
CA ALA A 59 5.94 -1.64 -8.20
C ALA A 59 4.60 -1.00 -7.85
N THR A 60 3.60 -1.85 -7.64
CA THR A 60 2.21 -1.46 -7.39
C THR A 60 1.60 -2.20 -6.21
N MET A 61 2.34 -3.14 -5.62
CA MET A 61 1.89 -4.03 -4.55
C MET A 61 2.99 -4.16 -3.49
N ASN A 62 2.59 -4.44 -2.26
CA ASN A 62 3.50 -4.73 -1.16
C ASN A 62 3.47 -6.24 -0.92
N MET A 63 4.62 -6.89 -0.89
CA MET A 63 4.74 -8.31 -0.57
C MET A 63 5.36 -8.46 0.81
N ARG A 64 4.67 -9.17 1.72
CA ARG A 64 5.23 -9.57 3.01
C ARG A 64 5.98 -10.89 2.84
N MET A 65 7.19 -10.95 3.38
CA MET A 65 8.05 -12.14 3.38
C MET A 65 8.33 -12.56 4.82
N SER A 66 8.23 -13.85 5.09
CA SER A 66 8.63 -14.47 6.36
C SER A 66 9.42 -15.74 6.08
N ASN A 67 10.60 -15.88 6.69
CA ASN A 67 11.49 -17.02 6.50
C ASN A 67 11.78 -17.34 5.02
N GLY A 68 12.02 -16.31 4.20
CA GLY A 68 12.31 -16.45 2.76
C GLY A 68 11.09 -16.77 1.88
N LYS A 69 9.88 -16.87 2.45
CA LYS A 69 8.65 -17.22 1.73
C LYS A 69 7.63 -16.07 1.74
N PRO A 70 6.85 -15.90 0.66
CA PRO A 70 5.78 -14.93 0.59
C PRO A 70 4.64 -15.31 1.54
N VAL A 71 4.08 -14.31 2.21
CA VAL A 71 2.95 -14.44 3.14
C VAL A 71 1.79 -13.65 2.58
N PHE A 72 0.63 -14.30 2.41
CA PHE A 72 -0.60 -13.70 1.87
C PHE A 72 -1.77 -13.71 2.87
N GLU A 73 -1.54 -14.21 4.08
CA GLU A 73 -2.54 -14.31 5.15
C GLU A 73 -1.94 -13.83 6.48
N GLY A 74 -2.78 -13.54 7.47
CA GLY A 74 -2.37 -13.02 8.78
C GLY A 74 -2.82 -11.58 9.03
N GLU A 75 -2.49 -11.06 10.21
CA GLU A 75 -2.92 -9.71 10.61
C GLU A 75 -2.22 -8.63 9.79
N GLN A 76 -3.01 -7.64 9.39
CA GLN A 76 -2.63 -6.50 8.54
C GLN A 76 -1.63 -5.56 9.23
N VAL A 77 -1.63 -5.54 10.56
CA VAL A 77 -0.73 -4.72 11.39
C VAL A 77 0.12 -5.66 12.22
N SER A 78 1.38 -5.83 11.83
CA SER A 78 2.39 -6.46 12.68
C SER A 78 3.49 -5.44 12.95
N ILE A 79 3.53 -4.92 14.17
CA ILE A 79 4.63 -4.09 14.66
C ILE A 79 5.57 -5.04 15.43
N GLY A 80 6.45 -5.74 14.69
CA GLY A 80 7.48 -6.59 15.28
C GLY A 80 7.59 -7.99 14.66
N GLY A 81 8.77 -8.30 14.11
CA GLY A 81 9.16 -9.61 13.58
C GLY A 81 10.32 -9.49 12.57
N ASN A 82 10.99 -10.61 12.23
CA ASN A 82 11.99 -10.70 11.15
C ASN A 82 11.36 -10.63 9.74
N GLU A 83 10.19 -10.00 9.62
CA GLU A 83 9.40 -9.97 8.40
C GLU A 83 9.81 -8.79 7.53
N MET A 84 9.97 -9.04 6.24
CA MET A 84 10.42 -8.04 5.28
C MET A 84 9.28 -7.70 4.33
N TYR A 85 9.13 -6.41 4.02
CA TYR A 85 8.17 -5.94 3.02
C TYR A 85 8.92 -5.50 1.76
N TYR A 86 8.55 -6.07 0.61
CA TYR A 86 9.12 -5.71 -0.67
C TYR A 86 8.08 -5.03 -1.57
N PRO A 87 8.41 -3.86 -2.15
CA PRO A 87 7.59 -3.29 -3.21
C PRO A 87 7.77 -4.12 -4.49
N VAL A 88 6.68 -4.65 -5.04
CA VAL A 88 6.71 -5.54 -6.20
C VAL A 88 5.68 -5.15 -7.28
N CYS A 89 5.94 -5.55 -8.52
CA CYS A 89 4.94 -5.47 -9.58
C CYS A 89 3.94 -6.62 -9.43
N ARG A 90 2.74 -6.47 -10.02
CA ARG A 90 1.68 -7.50 -10.01
C ARG A 90 2.16 -8.90 -10.41
N ARG A 91 3.09 -9.01 -11.38
CA ARG A 91 3.61 -10.31 -11.81
C ARG A 91 4.38 -11.01 -10.69
N HIS A 92 5.30 -10.31 -10.04
CA HIS A 92 6.09 -10.90 -8.96
C HIS A 92 5.30 -11.03 -7.66
N TYR A 93 4.22 -10.27 -7.48
CA TYR A 93 3.26 -10.53 -6.41
C TYR A 93 2.60 -11.92 -6.56
N ASN A 94 2.12 -12.25 -7.77
CA ASN A 94 1.47 -13.54 -8.05
C ASN A 94 2.45 -14.70 -8.29
N HIS A 95 3.68 -14.39 -8.70
CA HIS A 95 4.74 -15.35 -8.99
C HIS A 95 6.04 -14.89 -8.32
N PRO A 96 6.10 -14.93 -6.98
CA PRO A 96 7.30 -14.55 -6.23
C PRO A 96 8.46 -15.47 -6.63
N PRO A 97 9.63 -14.90 -6.96
CA PRO A 97 10.85 -15.69 -7.04
C PRO A 97 11.11 -16.33 -5.66
N MET A 98 11.50 -17.61 -5.64
CA MET A 98 11.98 -18.22 -4.41
C MET A 98 13.28 -17.52 -4.02
N LEU A 99 13.32 -16.93 -2.83
CA LEU A 99 14.56 -16.45 -2.24
C LEU A 99 15.19 -17.65 -1.53
N ASP A 100 16.13 -18.32 -2.19
CA ASP A 100 16.91 -19.36 -1.54
C ASP A 100 17.73 -18.70 -0.42
N ASN A 101 17.46 -19.12 0.82
CA ASN A 101 18.33 -18.82 1.96
C ASN A 101 19.66 -19.56 1.73
N LYS A 102 20.61 -18.90 1.09
CA LYS A 102 22.03 -19.27 1.23
C LYS A 102 22.54 -18.82 2.59
#